data_AF-A0A9C7TC95-F1
#
_entry.id   AF-A0A9C7TC95-F1
#
_cell.length_a   1.000
_cell.length_b   1.000
_cell.length_c   1.000
_cell.angle_alpha   90.00
_cell.angle_beta   90.00
_cell.angle_gamma   90.00
#
_symmetry.space_group_name_H-M   'P 1'
#
loop_
_entity.id
_entity.type
_entity.pdbx_description
1 polymer ?
#
loop_
_entity_poly.entity_id
_entity_poly.type
_entity_poly.pdbx_seq_one_letter_code
_entity_poly.pdbx_strand_id
1 'polypeptide(L)'
;MALEVPSGYGLGNRVEEMKPLEDARYRLRLAIGFLEEARQDLSLGRWRSCVDNAQLSVENSLKSAIALWGPIPQTHNPAEVLAEMMDQGQIDETFREVVEKLLSCGEELGPDVHVRTDYGDELSGLTPWEIFHEEDARNAVAVAERAVGIVQDLLESLGREQGCSPQG
;
A
#
# COMPACT_ATOMS: atom_id res chain seq x y z
N MET A 1 -10.74 55.06 0.02
CA MET A 1 -11.40 54.01 0.81
C MET A 1 -10.87 52.69 0.30
N ALA A 2 -9.70 52.28 0.81
CA ALA A 2 -9.06 51.01 0.49
C ALA A 2 -9.46 50.01 1.58
N LEU A 3 -9.93 48.84 1.18
CA LEU A 3 -10.23 47.74 2.10
C LEU A 3 -8.93 46.99 2.35
N GLU A 4 -8.42 47.09 3.57
CA GLU A 4 -7.34 46.23 4.08
C GLU A 4 -7.88 44.82 4.27
N VAL A 5 -7.25 43.84 3.62
CA VAL A 5 -7.46 42.41 3.88
C VAL A 5 -6.41 41.93 4.88
N PRO A 6 -6.79 41.22 5.96
CA PRO A 6 -5.83 40.78 6.97
C PRO A 6 -4.87 39.71 6.43
N SER A 7 -3.58 39.99 6.54
CA SER A 7 -2.50 39.02 6.50
C SER A 7 -2.58 38.11 7.74
N GLY A 8 -2.78 36.80 7.55
CA GLY A 8 -2.65 35.87 8.67
C GLY A 8 -3.29 34.50 8.51
N TYR A 9 -2.84 33.70 7.53
CA TYR A 9 -2.82 32.25 7.73
C TYR A 9 -1.35 31.81 7.71
N GLY A 10 -0.75 31.86 8.90
CA GLY A 10 0.50 31.18 9.17
C GLY A 10 0.26 29.68 9.10
N LEU A 11 0.53 29.08 7.94
CA LEU A 11 0.81 27.66 7.84
C LEU A 11 2.20 27.42 8.44
N GLY A 12 2.25 27.50 9.78
CA GLY A 12 3.42 27.12 10.55
C GLY A 12 3.65 25.62 10.40
N ASN A 13 4.80 25.27 9.83
CA ASN A 13 5.60 24.08 10.09
C ASN A 13 4.86 22.86 10.64
N ARG A 14 4.41 21.97 9.75
CA ARG A 14 4.37 20.51 9.99
C ARG A 14 4.57 19.74 8.70
N VAL A 15 5.79 19.80 8.19
CA VAL A 15 6.39 18.61 7.59
C VAL A 15 7.77 18.55 8.24
N GLU A 16 7.81 18.15 9.52
CA GLU A 16 9.03 17.48 9.97
C GLU A 16 9.16 16.28 9.02
N GLU A 17 10.26 16.20 8.28
CA GLU A 17 10.67 15.03 7.51
C GLU A 17 10.48 13.79 8.39
N MET A 18 9.34 13.13 8.22
CA MET A 18 9.06 11.88 8.91
C MET A 18 10.03 10.87 8.36
N LYS A 19 10.74 10.16 9.24
CA LYS A 19 11.87 9.32 8.81
C LYS A 19 11.34 8.23 7.86
N PRO A 20 12.10 7.79 6.85
CA PRO A 20 11.71 6.69 5.93
C PRO A 20 11.04 5.50 6.63
N LEU A 21 11.54 5.16 7.83
CA LEU A 21 11.02 4.07 8.65
C LEU A 21 9.69 4.38 9.37
N GLU A 22 9.44 5.63 9.75
CA GLU A 22 8.16 6.06 10.34
C GLU A 22 7.06 6.08 9.28
N ASP A 23 7.39 6.54 8.07
CA ASP A 23 6.52 6.50 6.89
C ASP A 23 6.17 5.06 6.51
N ALA A 24 7.16 4.17 6.48
CA ALA A 24 6.93 2.74 6.26
C ALA A 24 6.00 2.15 7.32
N ARG A 25 6.26 2.39 8.61
CA ARG A 25 5.38 1.91 9.70
C ARG A 25 3.97 2.49 9.64
N TYR A 26 3.83 3.75 9.23
CA TYR A 26 2.51 4.35 9.01
C TYR A 26 1.75 3.61 7.91
N ARG A 27 2.38 3.35 6.76
CA ARG A 27 1.80 2.62 5.64
C ARG A 27 1.45 1.18 6.00
N LEU A 28 2.32 0.49 6.73
CA LEU A 28 2.01 -0.85 7.22
C LEU A 28 0.76 -0.86 8.13
N ARG A 29 0.59 0.14 9.02
CA ARG A 29 -0.63 0.24 9.84
C ARG A 29 -1.89 0.42 8.99
N LEU A 30 -1.83 1.22 7.93
CA LEU A 30 -2.95 1.33 6.98
C LEU A 30 -3.22 -0.01 6.30
N ALA A 31 -2.19 -0.69 5.82
CA ALA A 31 -2.32 -2.00 5.18
C ALA A 31 -2.99 -3.03 6.09
N ILE A 32 -2.62 -3.06 7.37
CA ILE A 32 -3.23 -3.94 8.38
C ILE A 32 -4.70 -3.57 8.60
N GLY A 33 -5.03 -2.28 8.75
CA GLY A 33 -6.42 -1.84 8.94
C GLY A 33 -7.32 -2.24 7.77
N PHE A 34 -6.87 -2.04 6.53
CA PHE A 34 -7.61 -2.47 5.35
C PHE A 34 -7.73 -4.01 5.25
N LEU A 35 -6.70 -4.76 5.65
CA LEU A 35 -6.79 -6.23 5.71
C LEU A 35 -7.82 -6.71 6.74
N GLU A 36 -7.93 -6.03 7.88
CA GLU A 36 -8.95 -6.32 8.89
C GLU A 36 -10.36 -6.07 8.34
N GLU A 37 -10.58 -4.95 7.65
CA GLU A 37 -11.86 -4.65 6.97
C GLU A 37 -12.16 -5.67 5.86
N ALA A 38 -11.17 -6.06 5.05
CA ALA A 38 -11.34 -7.08 4.02
C ALA A 38 -11.79 -8.43 4.61
N ARG A 39 -11.16 -8.87 5.70
CA ARG A 39 -11.56 -10.10 6.42
C ARG A 39 -12.97 -10.00 6.99
N GLN A 40 -13.35 -8.82 7.51
CA GLN A 40 -14.70 -8.59 8.00
C GLN A 40 -15.72 -8.68 6.86
N ASP A 41 -15.46 -8.03 5.73
CA ASP A 41 -16.34 -8.05 4.57
C ASP A 41 -16.47 -9.45 3.97
N LEU A 42 -15.39 -10.25 3.95
CA LEU A 42 -15.43 -11.66 3.58
C LEU A 42 -16.40 -12.44 4.47
N SER A 43 -16.35 -12.24 5.80
CA SER A 43 -17.25 -12.91 6.74
C SER A 43 -18.72 -12.51 6.58
N LEU A 44 -18.98 -11.31 6.07
CA LEU A 44 -20.32 -10.73 5.90
C LEU A 44 -20.91 -10.93 4.50
N GLY A 45 -20.18 -11.56 3.58
CA GLY A 45 -20.67 -11.76 2.21
C GLY A 45 -20.57 -10.53 1.32
N ARG A 46 -19.71 -9.56 1.65
CA ARG A 46 -19.57 -8.29 0.95
C ARG A 46 -18.41 -8.33 -0.06
N TRP A 47 -18.55 -9.15 -1.09
CA TRP A 47 -17.45 -9.53 -1.99
C TRP A 47 -16.73 -8.34 -2.63
N ARG A 48 -17.47 -7.40 -3.21
CA ARG A 48 -16.90 -6.17 -3.79
C ARG A 48 -16.08 -5.37 -2.78
N SER A 49 -16.63 -5.12 -1.59
CA SER A 49 -15.95 -4.34 -0.55
C SER A 49 -14.74 -5.08 0.01
N CYS A 50 -14.84 -6.41 0.13
CA CYS A 50 -13.71 -7.26 0.51
C CYS A 50 -12.54 -7.14 -0.47
N VAL A 51 -12.82 -7.19 -1.78
CA VAL A 51 -11.79 -7.06 -2.81
C VAL A 51 -11.17 -5.66 -2.82
N ASP A 52 -12.00 -4.61 -2.67
CA ASP A 52 -11.54 -3.22 -2.61
C ASP A 52 -10.59 -3.00 -1.42
N ASN A 53 -10.99 -3.44 -0.23
CA ASN A 53 -10.17 -3.35 0.98
C ASN A 53 -8.89 -4.21 0.87
N ALA A 54 -8.95 -5.39 0.26
CA ALA A 54 -7.76 -6.19 0.01
C ALA A 54 -6.77 -5.50 -0.95
N GLN A 55 -7.27 -4.86 -2.00
CA GLN A 55 -6.44 -4.08 -2.94
C GLN A 55 -5.77 -2.90 -2.22
N LEU A 56 -6.50 -2.13 -1.42
CA LEU A 56 -5.94 -1.02 -0.64
C LEU A 56 -4.89 -1.49 0.39
N SER A 57 -5.06 -2.70 0.93
CA SER A 57 -4.06 -3.32 1.79
C SER A 57 -2.75 -3.63 1.04
N VAL A 58 -2.84 -4.21 -0.16
CA VAL A 58 -1.67 -4.45 -1.03
C VAL A 58 -1.02 -3.13 -1.45
N GLU A 59 -1.80 -2.13 -1.85
CA GLU A 59 -1.28 -0.83 -2.26
C GLU A 59 -0.47 -0.16 -1.13
N ASN A 60 -0.99 -0.20 0.10
CA ASN A 60 -0.28 0.35 1.25
C ASN A 60 0.91 -0.51 1.68
N SER A 61 0.88 -1.82 1.43
CA SER A 61 2.05 -2.69 1.63
C SER A 61 3.19 -2.30 0.68
N LEU A 62 2.89 -2.12 -0.61
CA LEU A 62 3.87 -1.63 -1.59
C LEU A 62 4.42 -0.25 -1.22
N LYS A 63 3.55 0.70 -0.84
CA LYS A 63 3.96 2.04 -0.38
C LYS A 63 4.80 1.99 0.90
N SER A 64 4.56 1.02 1.78
CA SER A 64 5.38 0.79 2.96
C SER A 64 6.79 0.31 2.58
N ALA A 65 6.92 -0.56 1.59
CA ALA A 65 8.22 -0.99 1.09
C ALA A 65 8.96 0.18 0.42
N ILE A 66 8.30 0.92 -0.48
CA ILE A 66 8.90 2.09 -1.17
C ILE A 66 9.45 3.10 -0.17
N ALA A 67 8.71 3.38 0.91
CA ALA A 67 9.12 4.33 1.95
C ALA A 67 10.47 4.01 2.60
N LEU A 68 10.97 2.77 2.49
CA LEU A 68 12.28 2.37 3.02
C LEU A 68 13.46 2.88 2.18
N TRP A 69 13.26 3.07 0.87
CA TRP A 69 14.32 3.43 -0.08
C TRP A 69 14.06 4.73 -0.83
N GLY A 70 12.87 5.34 -0.67
CA GLY A 70 12.52 6.55 -1.41
C GLY A 70 11.25 7.24 -0.93
N PRO A 71 10.89 8.37 -1.56
CA PRO A 71 9.67 9.10 -1.24
C PRO A 71 8.43 8.28 -1.62
N ILE A 72 7.38 8.36 -0.79
CA ILE A 72 6.11 7.69 -1.10
C ILE A 72 5.47 8.31 -2.34
N PRO A 73 5.15 7.53 -3.38
CA PRO A 73 4.57 8.07 -4.60
C PRO A 73 3.09 8.41 -4.42
N GLN A 74 2.65 9.49 -5.08
CA GLN A 74 1.24 9.81 -5.26
C GLN A 74 0.71 9.13 -6.53
N THR A 75 0.69 7.79 -6.50
CA THR A 75 0.19 6.93 -7.61
C THR A 75 -0.74 5.85 -7.07
N HIS A 76 -1.59 5.34 -7.96
CA HIS A 76 -2.41 4.14 -7.75
C HIS A 76 -1.72 2.86 -8.24
N ASN A 77 -0.56 2.98 -8.91
CA ASN A 77 0.26 1.83 -9.28
C ASN A 77 1.64 1.87 -8.60
N PRO A 78 1.72 1.59 -7.28
CA PRO A 78 2.99 1.57 -6.58
C PRO A 78 3.88 0.37 -6.96
N ALA A 79 3.33 -0.69 -7.59
CA ALA A 79 4.12 -1.83 -8.06
C ALA A 79 5.12 -1.40 -9.14
N GLU A 80 4.69 -0.60 -10.13
CA GLU A 80 5.59 -0.04 -11.15
C GLU A 80 6.72 0.78 -10.54
N VAL A 81 6.41 1.66 -9.57
CA VAL A 81 7.42 2.47 -8.90
C VAL A 81 8.44 1.60 -8.15
N LEU A 82 7.97 0.57 -7.44
CA LEU A 82 8.86 -0.32 -6.69
C LEU A 82 9.74 -1.17 -7.64
N ALA A 83 9.20 -1.60 -8.78
CA ALA A 83 9.96 -2.30 -9.81
C ALA A 83 11.04 -1.40 -10.43
N GLU A 84 10.70 -0.15 -10.76
CA GLU A 84 11.65 0.85 -11.26
C GLU A 84 12.79 1.10 -10.26
N MET A 85 12.48 1.19 -8.95
CA MET A 85 13.50 1.36 -7.91
C MET A 85 14.45 0.15 -7.84
N MET A 86 13.91 -1.06 -8.00
CA MET A 86 14.69 -2.30 -8.04
C MET A 86 15.61 -2.35 -9.27
N ASP A 87 15.11 -1.94 -10.44
CA ASP A 87 15.87 -1.92 -11.70
C ASP A 87 16.96 -0.84 -11.71
N GLN A 88 16.72 0.29 -11.02
CA GLN A 88 17.69 1.37 -10.84
C GLN A 88 18.76 1.05 -9.78
N GLY A 89 18.69 -0.11 -9.11
CA GLY A 89 19.65 -0.52 -8.09
C GLY A 89 19.54 0.28 -6.78
N GLN A 90 18.36 0.85 -6.50
CA GLN A 90 18.10 1.58 -5.24
C GLN A 90 17.78 0.63 -4.07
N ILE A 91 17.49 -0.64 -4.37
CA ILE A 91 17.19 -1.69 -3.41
C ILE A 91 18.38 -2.63 -3.33
N ASP A 92 18.89 -2.88 -2.12
CA ASP A 92 19.99 -3.80 -1.93
C ASP A 92 19.61 -5.22 -2.39
N GLU A 93 20.57 -5.90 -3.03
CA GLU A 93 20.36 -7.23 -3.63
C GLU A 93 19.84 -8.26 -2.61
N THR A 94 20.20 -8.12 -1.33
CA THR A 94 19.70 -8.95 -0.22
C THR A 94 18.17 -8.92 -0.09
N PHE A 95 17.52 -7.83 -0.49
CA PHE A 95 16.06 -7.67 -0.41
C PHE A 95 15.34 -7.95 -1.74
N ARG A 96 16.07 -8.20 -2.83
CA ARG A 96 15.48 -8.39 -4.18
C ARG A 96 14.39 -9.46 -4.19
N GLU A 97 14.68 -10.67 -3.71
CA GLU A 97 13.71 -11.78 -3.72
C GLU A 97 12.44 -11.46 -2.90
N VAL A 98 12.60 -10.73 -1.79
CA VAL A 98 11.49 -10.31 -0.93
C VAL A 98 10.63 -9.27 -1.64
N VAL A 99 11.27 -8.32 -2.33
CA VAL A 99 10.58 -7.28 -3.11
C VAL A 99 9.87 -7.88 -4.33
N GLU A 100 10.46 -8.85 -5.03
CA GLU A 100 9.82 -9.55 -6.14
C GLU A 100 8.52 -10.26 -5.72
N LYS A 101 8.50 -10.90 -4.55
CA LYS A 101 7.28 -11.49 -3.97
C LYS A 101 6.22 -10.45 -3.64
N LEU A 102 6.63 -9.26 -3.22
CA LEU A 102 5.70 -8.17 -2.96
C LEU A 102 5.14 -7.58 -4.26
N LEU A 103 5.97 -7.46 -5.29
CA LEU A 103 5.56 -7.01 -6.63
C LEU A 103 4.53 -7.96 -7.23
N SER A 104 4.71 -9.29 -7.10
CA SER A 104 3.72 -10.24 -7.61
C SER A 104 2.35 -10.06 -6.94
N CYS A 105 2.30 -9.68 -5.66
CA CYS A 105 1.04 -9.35 -4.99
C CYS A 105 0.39 -8.09 -5.59
N GLY A 106 1.20 -7.09 -5.97
CA GLY A 106 0.74 -5.89 -6.67
C GLY A 106 0.22 -6.15 -8.09
N GLU A 107 0.82 -7.10 -8.80
CA GLU A 107 0.35 -7.55 -10.11
C GLU A 107 -0.99 -8.29 -9.99
N GLU A 108 -1.15 -9.15 -8.98
CA GLU A 108 -2.39 -9.88 -8.70
C GLU A 108 -3.55 -8.93 -8.30
N LEU A 109 -3.27 -7.88 -7.51
CA LEU A 109 -4.24 -6.87 -7.08
C LEU A 109 -3.85 -5.46 -7.54
N GLY A 110 -3.75 -5.30 -8.86
CA GLY A 110 -3.36 -4.05 -9.51
C GLY A 110 -4.43 -2.95 -9.49
N PRO A 111 -4.12 -1.76 -10.05
CA PRO A 111 -5.03 -0.61 -10.10
C PRO A 111 -6.34 -0.89 -10.83
N ASP A 112 -6.35 -1.81 -11.80
CA ASP A 112 -7.56 -2.20 -12.52
C ASP A 112 -8.61 -2.82 -11.59
N VAL A 113 -8.19 -3.48 -10.51
CA VAL A 113 -9.10 -4.03 -9.51
C VAL A 113 -9.84 -2.90 -8.79
N HIS A 114 -9.13 -1.83 -8.41
CA HIS A 114 -9.73 -0.65 -7.78
C HIS A 114 -10.76 0.03 -8.71
N VAL A 115 -10.45 0.16 -10.00
CA VAL A 115 -11.40 0.71 -10.97
C VAL A 115 -12.65 -0.17 -11.07
N ARG A 116 -12.48 -1.50 -11.14
CA ARG A 116 -13.59 -2.44 -11.23
C ARG A 116 -14.42 -2.51 -9.96
N THR A 117 -13.82 -2.35 -8.77
CA THR A 117 -14.57 -2.28 -7.52
C THR A 117 -15.40 -1.02 -7.47
N ASP A 118 -14.97 0.11 -8.02
CA ASP A 118 -15.76 1.35 -8.04
C ASP A 118 -16.84 1.41 -9.12
N TYR A 119 -16.51 1.01 -10.35
CA TYR A 119 -17.35 1.27 -11.52
C TYR A 119 -17.90 0.01 -12.19
N GLY A 120 -17.37 -1.17 -11.83
CA GLY A 120 -17.76 -2.43 -12.45
C GLY A 120 -17.07 -2.61 -13.79
N ASP A 121 -17.73 -3.34 -14.70
CA ASP A 121 -17.36 -3.40 -16.11
C ASP A 121 -18.33 -2.53 -16.91
N GLU A 122 -17.97 -1.26 -17.07
CA GLU A 122 -18.77 -0.29 -17.81
C GLU A 122 -18.93 -0.65 -19.30
N LEU A 123 -17.97 -1.39 -19.88
CA LEU A 123 -18.04 -1.81 -21.28
C LEU A 123 -19.14 -2.87 -21.48
N SER A 124 -19.30 -3.77 -20.51
CA SER A 124 -20.33 -4.81 -20.51
C SER A 124 -21.62 -4.40 -19.78
N GLY A 125 -21.63 -3.22 -19.12
CA GLY A 125 -22.76 -2.73 -18.35
C GLY A 125 -23.02 -3.51 -17.05
N LEU A 126 -21.99 -4.15 -16.49
CA LEU A 126 -22.09 -4.93 -15.25
C LEU A 126 -21.59 -4.11 -14.07
N THR A 127 -22.38 -4.07 -13.01
CA THR A 127 -22.01 -3.39 -11.76
C THR A 127 -20.94 -4.17 -10.99
N PRO A 128 -20.21 -3.53 -10.05
CA PRO A 128 -19.25 -4.23 -9.20
C PRO A 128 -19.84 -5.45 -8.46
N TRP A 129 -21.11 -5.39 -8.06
CA TRP A 129 -21.80 -6.49 -7.36
C TRP A 129 -22.11 -7.69 -8.25
N GLU A 130 -22.09 -7.52 -9.57
CA GLU A 130 -22.34 -8.59 -10.53
C GLU A 130 -21.05 -9.29 -11.00
N ILE A 131 -19.89 -8.65 -10.80
CA ILE A 131 -18.61 -9.17 -11.29
C ILE A 131 -17.72 -9.76 -10.19
N PHE A 132 -17.92 -9.40 -8.93
CA PHE A 132 -17.14 -9.92 -7.80
C PHE A 132 -17.92 -10.94 -6.98
N HIS A 133 -17.30 -12.09 -6.75
CA HIS A 133 -17.89 -13.22 -6.07
C HIS A 133 -17.02 -13.65 -4.88
N GLU A 134 -17.50 -14.65 -4.15
CA GLU A 134 -16.81 -15.18 -2.97
C GLU A 134 -15.38 -15.66 -3.27
N GLU A 135 -15.15 -16.28 -4.43
CA GLU A 135 -13.82 -16.75 -4.83
C GLU A 135 -12.85 -15.58 -5.04
N ASP A 136 -13.28 -14.52 -5.71
CA ASP A 136 -12.49 -13.29 -5.90
C ASP A 136 -12.11 -12.68 -4.55
N ALA A 137 -13.08 -12.60 -3.63
CA ALA A 137 -12.87 -12.08 -2.29
C ALA A 137 -11.88 -12.93 -1.47
N ARG A 138 -12.01 -14.26 -1.51
CA ARG A 138 -11.08 -15.18 -0.83
C ARG A 138 -9.66 -15.06 -1.38
N ASN A 139 -9.54 -15.01 -2.71
CA ASN A 139 -8.25 -14.84 -3.37
C ASN A 139 -7.62 -13.50 -2.99
N ALA A 140 -8.39 -12.40 -3.06
CA ALA A 140 -7.90 -11.06 -2.73
C ALA A 140 -7.41 -10.97 -1.28
N VAL A 141 -8.15 -11.52 -0.31
CA VAL A 141 -7.68 -11.60 1.09
C VAL A 141 -6.39 -12.39 1.20
N ALA A 142 -6.26 -13.53 0.52
CA ALA A 142 -5.04 -14.32 0.54
C ALA A 142 -3.83 -13.54 -0.04
N VAL A 143 -4.04 -12.70 -1.07
CA VAL A 143 -2.98 -11.82 -1.59
C VAL A 143 -2.59 -10.75 -0.58
N ALA A 144 -3.58 -10.06 0.00
CA ALA A 144 -3.36 -9.03 1.01
C ALA A 144 -2.62 -9.56 2.26
N GLU A 145 -2.96 -10.77 2.71
CA GLU A 145 -2.27 -11.44 3.81
C GLU A 145 -0.78 -11.69 3.51
N ARG A 146 -0.47 -12.15 2.29
CA ARG A 146 0.92 -12.34 1.85
C ARG A 146 1.67 -11.00 1.82
N ALA A 147 1.07 -9.97 1.21
CA ALA A 147 1.70 -8.66 1.08
C ALA A 147 2.02 -8.02 2.44
N VAL A 148 1.06 -8.06 3.38
CA VAL A 148 1.26 -7.57 4.74
C VAL A 148 2.37 -8.36 5.45
N GLY A 149 2.35 -9.68 5.37
CA GLY A 149 3.38 -10.53 5.99
C GLY A 149 4.79 -10.23 5.47
N ILE A 150 4.94 -10.10 4.15
CA ILE A 150 6.22 -9.75 3.51
C ILE A 150 6.77 -8.42 4.04
N VAL A 151 5.94 -7.39 4.12
CA VAL A 151 6.36 -6.06 4.57
C VAL A 151 6.65 -6.03 6.07
N GLN A 152 5.91 -6.80 6.87
CA GLN A 152 6.20 -6.97 8.30
C GLN A 152 7.60 -7.57 8.50
N ASP A 153 7.90 -8.68 7.82
CA ASP A 153 9.20 -9.36 7.90
C ASP A 153 10.35 -8.46 7.43
N LEU A 154 10.12 -7.68 6.37
CA LEU A 154 11.08 -6.71 5.85
C LEU A 154 11.41 -5.62 6.88
N LEU A 155 10.38 -5.03 7.50
CA LEU A 155 10.54 -3.99 8.53
C LEU A 155 11.21 -4.51 9.80
N GLU A 156 10.92 -5.75 10.19
CA GLU A 156 11.59 -6.41 11.31
C GLU A 156 13.07 -6.63 11.04
N SER A 157 13.41 -7.11 9.84
CA SER A 157 14.80 -7.38 9.44
C SER A 157 15.65 -6.11 9.48
N LEU A 158 15.15 -5.02 8.87
CA LEU A 158 15.82 -3.72 8.88
C LEU A 158 15.91 -3.10 10.28
N GLY A 159 14.90 -3.33 11.13
CA GLY A 159 14.92 -2.88 12.53
C GLY A 159 16.01 -3.55 13.37
N ARG A 160 16.31 -4.82 13.10
CA ARG A 160 17.38 -5.58 13.77
C ARG A 160 18.77 -5.11 13.33
N GLU A 161 18.93 -4.77 12.05
CA GLU A 161 20.20 -4.24 11.51
C GLU A 161 20.54 -2.85 12.07
N GLN A 162 19.56 -1.95 12.16
CA GLN A 162 19.78 -0.59 12.72
C GLN A 162 20.00 -0.59 14.24
N GLY A 163 19.51 -1.60 14.96
CA GLY A 163 19.76 -1.81 16.40
C GLY A 163 21.15 -2.38 16.71
N CYS A 164 21.90 -2.84 15.71
CA CYS A 164 23.19 -3.53 15.87
C CYS A 164 24.41 -2.64 15.53
N SER A 165 24.31 -1.31 15.71
CA SER A 165 25.50 -0.46 15.71
C SER A 165 26.35 -0.78 16.95
N PRO A 166 27.59 -1.28 16.82
CA PRO A 166 28.49 -1.35 17.96
C PRO A 166 28.78 0.08 18.40
N GLN A 167 28.44 0.42 19.64
CA GLN A 167 28.99 1.58 20.30
C GLN A 167 30.49 1.32 20.45
N GLY A 168 31.28 1.84 19.51
CA GLY A 168 32.74 1.76 19.49
C GLY A 168 33.32 3.15 19.30
#